data_AF-A0A9E4C6G0-F1
#
_entry.id   AF-A0A9E4C6G0-F1
#
_cell.length_a   1.000
_cell.length_b   1.000
_cell.length_c   1.000
_cell.angle_alpha   90.00
_cell.angle_beta   90.00
_cell.angle_gamma   90.00
#
_symmetry.space_group_name_H-M   'P 1'
#
loop_
_entity.id
_entity.type
_entity.pdbx_description
1 polymer ?
#
loop_
_entity_poly.entity_id
_entity_poly.type
_entity_poly.pdbx_seq_one_letter_code
_entity_poly.pdbx_strand_id
1 'polypeptide(L)'
;MEIPHRQVEALLREASEQKIMPLWQNLRQGDVAEKTPDEIVTIADRSCESFLMDHLPKLMEGSLVLGEESVHANPSLLSALRSNAPVWIIDPLDGTENFVSGKPPIAIMVCLVYCGVTLGAWILNPLDGTLTSAEKGSGAFAGDTRLKVEFAFQTLCELRGALLTGFLPDSLRSVAEAASKRFQCIEKTKCAGYDYNAFAKNEMQFLFYYRTLVWDHAQIGKCGKQYKRRWSRLFRLSVQISEWEPLIKLNF
;
A
#
# COMPACT_ATOMS: atom_id res chain seq x y z
N MET A 1 -11.32 -2.55 20.74
CA MET A 1 -9.87 -2.28 20.67
C MET A 1 -9.74 -0.84 20.27
N GLU A 2 -9.16 0.00 21.11
CA GLU A 2 -8.93 1.41 20.78
C GLU A 2 -7.71 1.51 19.87
N ILE A 3 -7.83 2.24 18.77
CA ILE A 3 -6.74 2.42 17.80
C ILE A 3 -6.06 3.78 18.08
N PRO A 4 -4.75 3.82 18.36
CA PRO A 4 -4.05 5.04 18.75
C PRO A 4 -3.67 5.91 17.54
N HIS A 5 -4.67 6.43 16.82
CA HIS A 5 -4.48 7.12 15.52
C HIS A 5 -3.43 8.22 15.57
N ARG A 6 -3.56 9.18 16.50
CA ARG A 6 -2.65 10.33 16.59
C ARG A 6 -1.20 9.92 16.88
N GLN A 7 -1.02 8.88 17.70
CA GLN A 7 0.30 8.36 18.03
C GLN A 7 0.93 7.65 16.83
N VAL A 8 0.16 6.90 16.04
CA VAL A 8 0.65 6.29 14.80
C VAL A 8 1.04 7.36 13.78
N GLU A 9 0.21 8.39 13.62
CA GLU A 9 0.49 9.51 12.71
C GLU A 9 1.76 10.27 13.10
N ALA A 10 1.93 10.58 14.38
CA ALA A 10 3.15 11.21 14.90
C ALA A 10 4.38 10.32 14.66
N LEU A 11 4.26 9.02 14.92
CA LEU A 11 5.34 8.06 14.73
C LEU A 11 5.76 7.93 13.25
N LEU A 12 4.82 7.94 12.31
CA LEU A 12 5.13 7.93 10.88
C LEU A 12 5.88 9.19 10.44
N ARG A 13 5.48 10.35 10.96
CA ARG A 13 6.20 11.62 10.70
C ARG A 13 7.62 11.58 11.24
N GLU A 14 7.78 11.09 12.46
CA GLU A 14 9.10 10.92 13.08
C GLU A 14 9.98 9.93 12.29
N ALA A 15 9.43 8.79 11.86
CA ALA A 15 10.12 7.83 11.01
C ALA A 15 10.57 8.47 9.68
N SER A 16 9.68 9.21 9.03
CA SER A 16 9.98 9.95 7.80
C SER A 16 11.13 10.95 7.99
N GLU A 17 11.03 11.80 9.00
CA GLU A 17 12.02 12.85 9.30
C GLU A 17 13.39 12.28 9.68
N GLN A 18 13.43 11.17 10.41
CA GLN A 18 14.69 10.60 10.90
C GLN A 18 15.33 9.59 9.96
N LYS A 19 14.52 8.83 9.18
CA LYS A 19 14.97 7.63 8.46
C LYS A 19 14.86 7.74 6.95
N ILE A 20 13.88 8.49 6.43
CA ILE A 20 13.66 8.61 4.98
C ILE A 20 14.26 9.91 4.43
N MET A 21 13.82 11.06 4.95
CA MET A 21 14.15 12.37 4.39
C MET A 21 15.65 12.73 4.40
N PRO A 22 16.47 12.34 5.39
CA PRO A 22 17.92 12.60 5.36
C PRO A 22 18.66 11.90 4.21
N LEU A 23 18.05 10.84 3.65
CA LEU A 23 18.62 10.01 2.59
C LEU A 23 18.02 10.30 1.21
N TRP A 24 16.91 11.04 1.14
CA TRP A 24 16.27 11.44 -0.12
C TRP A 24 17.25 12.23 -0.99
N GLN A 25 17.52 11.75 -2.22
CA GLN A 25 18.51 12.32 -3.14
C GLN A 25 19.93 12.43 -2.58
N ASN A 26 20.24 11.71 -1.50
CA ASN A 26 21.50 11.81 -0.75
C ASN A 26 22.07 10.42 -0.38
N LEU A 27 21.64 9.37 -1.09
CA LEU A 27 22.18 8.02 -0.96
C LEU A 27 23.65 7.99 -1.40
N ARG A 28 24.46 7.21 -0.68
CA ARG A 28 25.89 7.00 -0.94
C ARG A 28 26.13 5.62 -1.53
N GLN A 29 27.36 5.41 -1.99
CA GLN A 29 27.80 4.09 -2.40
C GLN A 29 27.66 3.10 -1.23
N GLY A 30 26.98 1.98 -1.47
CA GLY A 30 26.73 0.95 -0.45
C GLY A 30 25.40 1.09 0.29
N ASP A 31 24.67 2.19 0.09
CA ASP A 31 23.36 2.39 0.73
C ASP A 31 22.22 1.65 -0.02
N VAL A 32 22.50 1.09 -1.20
CA VAL A 32 21.54 0.33 -2.02
C VAL A 32 22.06 -1.11 -2.18
N ALA A 33 21.17 -2.08 -2.00
CA ALA A 33 21.42 -3.50 -2.18
C ALA A 33 20.28 -4.15 -2.98
N GLU A 34 20.53 -5.34 -3.52
CA GLU A 34 19.53 -6.14 -4.23
C GLU A 34 18.98 -7.23 -3.29
N LYS A 35 17.65 -7.29 -3.15
CA LYS A 35 16.91 -8.29 -2.35
C LYS A 35 16.75 -9.60 -3.13
N THR A 36 16.36 -9.47 -4.39
CA THR A 36 16.20 -10.51 -5.42
C THR A 36 16.50 -9.88 -6.77
N PRO A 37 16.73 -10.66 -7.84
CA PRO A 37 16.89 -10.10 -9.18
C PRO A 37 15.82 -9.05 -9.49
N ASP A 38 16.27 -7.83 -9.85
CA ASP A 38 15.45 -6.66 -10.19
C ASP A 38 14.62 -6.04 -9.04
N GLU A 39 14.83 -6.46 -7.79
CA GLU A 39 14.21 -5.83 -6.60
C GLU A 39 15.27 -5.30 -5.64
N ILE A 40 15.24 -4.00 -5.38
CA ILE A 40 16.24 -3.31 -4.58
C ILE A 40 15.72 -2.92 -3.20
N VAL A 41 16.66 -2.67 -2.30
CA VAL A 41 16.44 -2.16 -0.94
C VAL A 41 17.50 -1.14 -0.61
N THR A 42 17.17 -0.16 0.22
CA THR A 42 18.13 0.81 0.72
C THR A 42 18.28 0.74 2.24
N ILE A 43 19.28 1.47 2.75
CA ILE A 43 19.41 1.72 4.19
C ILE A 43 18.22 2.51 4.75
N ALA A 44 17.50 3.29 3.92
CA ALA A 44 16.29 3.99 4.32
C ALA A 44 15.17 3.00 4.67
N ASP A 45 14.91 2.00 3.81
CA ASP A 45 13.91 0.95 4.04
C ASP A 45 14.17 0.22 5.36
N ARG A 46 15.40 -0.28 5.54
CA ARG A 46 15.78 -1.06 6.73
C ARG A 46 15.73 -0.25 8.02
N SER A 47 16.22 0.99 7.99
CA SER A 47 16.28 1.85 9.18
C SER A 47 14.90 2.39 9.56
N CYS A 48 14.03 2.66 8.59
CA CYS A 48 12.63 3.01 8.82
C CYS A 48 11.84 1.81 9.38
N GLU A 49 12.01 0.62 8.80
CA GLU A 49 11.36 -0.60 9.31
C GLU A 49 11.77 -0.89 10.76
N SER A 50 13.08 -0.90 11.04
CA SER A 50 13.59 -1.14 12.39
C SER A 50 13.03 -0.13 13.39
N PHE A 51 12.97 1.15 13.01
CA PHE A 51 12.38 2.19 13.85
C PHE A 51 10.90 1.92 14.14
N LEU A 52 10.09 1.62 13.12
CA LEU A 52 8.66 1.38 13.30
C LEU A 52 8.39 0.09 14.08
N MET A 53 9.17 -0.97 13.85
CA MET A 53 9.08 -2.24 14.58
C MET A 53 9.35 -2.09 16.08
N ASP A 54 10.27 -1.19 16.45
CA ASP A 54 10.59 -0.92 17.85
C ASP A 54 9.51 -0.10 18.58
N HIS A 55 8.66 0.63 17.85
CA HIS A 55 7.75 1.62 18.43
C HIS A 55 6.27 1.24 18.33
N LEU A 56 5.81 0.67 17.20
CA LEU A 56 4.40 0.32 17.01
C LEU A 56 3.85 -0.66 18.08
N PRO A 57 4.57 -1.73 18.48
CA PRO A 57 4.08 -2.63 19.53
C PRO A 57 3.87 -1.95 20.89
N LYS A 58 4.57 -0.84 21.16
CA LYS A 58 4.40 -0.07 22.40
C LYS A 58 3.09 0.71 22.44
N LEU A 59 2.50 1.01 21.27
CA LEU A 59 1.22 1.69 21.17
C LEU A 59 0.02 0.76 21.44
N MET A 60 0.24 -0.55 21.36
CA MET A 60 -0.80 -1.55 21.58
C MET A 60 -0.19 -2.81 22.21
N GLU A 61 -0.29 -2.93 23.53
CA GLU A 61 0.26 -4.06 24.26
C GLU A 61 -0.28 -5.41 23.73
N GLY A 62 0.61 -6.38 23.60
CA GLY A 62 0.29 -7.70 23.06
C GLY A 62 0.13 -7.77 21.54
N SER A 63 0.32 -6.65 20.82
CA SER A 63 0.40 -6.67 19.36
C SER A 63 1.73 -7.22 18.86
N LEU A 64 1.71 -7.79 17.66
CA LEU A 64 2.87 -8.22 16.89
C LEU A 64 3.17 -7.19 15.81
N VAL A 65 4.34 -7.31 15.19
CA VAL A 65 4.73 -6.47 14.05
C VAL A 65 5.37 -7.31 12.95
N LEU A 66 5.07 -6.96 11.71
CA LEU A 66 5.64 -7.51 10.49
C LEU A 66 6.06 -6.36 9.58
N GLY A 67 7.31 -6.38 9.13
CA GLY A 67 7.78 -5.49 8.07
C GLY A 67 8.13 -6.26 6.81
N GLU A 68 8.04 -5.59 5.67
CA GLU A 68 8.46 -6.10 4.36
C GLU A 68 9.86 -6.74 4.42
N GLU A 69 10.86 -6.01 4.92
CA GLU A 69 12.27 -6.42 4.89
C GLU A 69 12.50 -7.65 5.76
N SER A 70 11.89 -7.64 6.94
CA SER A 70 11.93 -8.77 7.87
C SER A 70 11.27 -10.01 7.27
N VAL A 71 10.13 -9.87 6.59
CA VAL A 71 9.45 -10.98 5.94
C VAL A 71 10.25 -11.48 4.73
N HIS A 72 10.89 -10.60 3.97
CA HIS A 72 11.80 -10.99 2.90
C HIS A 72 12.97 -11.84 3.43
N ALA A 73 13.60 -11.40 4.52
CA ALA A 73 14.67 -12.13 5.18
C ALA A 73 14.21 -13.46 5.82
N ASN A 74 12.97 -13.49 6.34
CA ASN A 74 12.39 -14.68 6.96
C ASN A 74 10.89 -14.82 6.64
N PRO A 75 10.52 -15.52 5.55
CA PRO A 75 9.13 -15.68 5.15
C PRO A 75 8.24 -16.39 6.17
N SER A 76 8.82 -17.12 7.14
CA SER A 76 8.05 -17.78 8.20
C SER A 76 7.35 -16.80 9.16
N LEU A 77 7.80 -15.55 9.21
CA LEU A 77 7.18 -14.49 10.02
C LEU A 77 5.73 -14.22 9.62
N LEU A 78 5.33 -14.49 8.38
CA LEU A 78 3.93 -14.42 7.93
C LEU A 78 2.96 -15.30 8.74
N SER A 79 3.48 -16.27 9.50
CA SER A 79 2.66 -17.04 10.45
C SER A 79 2.02 -16.18 11.54
N ALA A 80 2.57 -15.01 11.87
CA ALA A 80 2.00 -14.06 12.82
C ALA A 80 0.60 -13.59 12.41
N LEU A 81 0.30 -13.52 11.11
CA LEU A 81 -1.04 -13.18 10.58
C LEU A 81 -2.10 -14.24 10.90
N ARG A 82 -1.70 -15.41 11.40
CA ARG A 82 -2.61 -16.48 11.87
C ARG A 82 -2.75 -16.50 13.40
N SER A 83 -2.06 -15.60 14.10
CA SER A 83 -2.18 -15.47 15.56
C SER A 83 -3.52 -14.83 15.95
N ASN A 84 -3.85 -14.93 17.24
CA ASN A 84 -4.98 -14.21 17.84
C ASN A 84 -4.56 -12.85 18.42
N ALA A 85 -3.44 -12.29 17.96
CA ALA A 85 -2.94 -10.98 18.34
C ALA A 85 -3.17 -9.97 17.20
N PRO A 86 -3.33 -8.67 17.50
CA PRO A 86 -3.23 -7.62 16.49
C PRO A 86 -1.84 -7.62 15.88
N VAL A 87 -1.74 -7.36 14.58
CA VAL A 87 -0.49 -7.35 13.85
C VAL A 87 -0.35 -6.04 13.11
N TRP A 88 0.66 -5.26 13.45
CA TRP A 88 1.12 -4.14 12.64
C TRP A 88 1.83 -4.67 11.41
N ILE A 89 1.49 -4.16 10.23
CA ILE A 89 2.15 -4.49 8.97
C ILE A 89 2.74 -3.19 8.42
N ILE A 90 4.03 -3.24 8.09
CA ILE A 90 4.83 -2.08 7.67
C ILE A 90 5.32 -2.32 6.24
N ASP A 91 5.09 -1.34 5.38
CA ASP A 91 5.94 -1.04 4.24
C ASP A 91 6.75 0.22 4.61
N PRO A 92 8.06 0.08 4.86
CA PRO A 92 8.87 1.17 5.38
C PRO A 92 9.17 2.25 4.35
N LEU A 93 9.16 1.90 3.06
CA LEU A 93 9.44 2.77 1.93
C LEU A 93 8.88 2.15 0.65
N ASP A 94 7.63 2.44 0.36
CA ASP A 94 7.01 2.07 -0.90
C ASP A 94 7.52 3.01 -2.02
N GLY A 95 7.87 2.43 -3.16
CA GLY A 95 8.57 3.12 -4.23
C GLY A 95 10.09 3.20 -4.04
N THR A 96 10.75 2.15 -3.51
CA THR A 96 12.21 2.12 -3.34
C THR A 96 12.98 2.48 -4.63
N GLU A 97 12.54 2.03 -5.80
CA GLU A 97 13.15 2.41 -7.09
C GLU A 97 13.05 3.93 -7.35
N ASN A 98 11.89 4.51 -7.06
CA ASN A 98 11.64 5.94 -7.17
C ASN A 98 12.57 6.70 -6.23
N PHE A 99 12.71 6.23 -4.98
CA PHE A 99 13.64 6.76 -3.98
C PHE A 99 15.09 6.76 -4.45
N VAL A 100 15.58 5.62 -4.95
CA VAL A 100 16.94 5.49 -5.49
C VAL A 100 17.17 6.41 -6.69
N SER A 101 16.15 6.60 -7.53
CA SER A 101 16.22 7.52 -8.67
C SER A 101 16.02 9.00 -8.30
N GLY A 102 15.68 9.30 -7.04
CA GLY A 102 15.41 10.65 -6.55
C GLY A 102 14.15 11.28 -7.16
N LYS A 103 13.17 10.46 -7.56
CA LYS A 103 11.93 10.91 -8.23
C LYS A 103 10.70 10.53 -7.41
N PRO A 104 9.69 11.39 -7.27
CA PRO A 104 8.41 10.99 -6.70
C PRO A 104 7.67 9.99 -7.60
N PRO A 105 6.69 9.24 -7.07
CA PRO A 105 6.25 9.24 -5.68
C PRO A 105 6.97 8.22 -4.78
N ILE A 106 6.93 8.45 -3.46
CA ILE A 106 7.33 7.53 -2.40
C ILE A 106 6.32 7.58 -1.24
N ALA A 107 6.20 6.52 -0.46
CA ALA A 107 5.32 6.49 0.71
C ALA A 107 5.87 5.66 1.87
N ILE A 108 5.38 5.91 3.09
CA ILE A 108 5.51 4.99 4.23
C ILE A 108 4.11 4.49 4.55
N MET A 109 3.92 3.18 4.65
CA MET A 109 2.61 2.56 4.86
C MET A 109 2.60 1.70 6.11
N VAL A 110 1.59 1.89 6.95
CA VAL A 110 1.35 1.04 8.11
C VAL A 110 -0.12 0.65 8.13
N CYS A 111 -0.42 -0.59 8.50
CA CYS A 111 -1.77 -0.98 8.85
C CYS A 111 -1.79 -1.90 10.07
N LEU A 112 -2.94 -1.93 10.75
CA LEU A 112 -3.21 -2.80 11.88
C LEU A 112 -4.23 -3.86 11.44
N VAL A 113 -3.84 -5.13 11.53
CA VAL A 113 -4.69 -6.27 11.16
C VAL A 113 -5.02 -7.10 12.39
N TYR A 114 -6.28 -7.51 12.52
CA TYR A 114 -6.72 -8.45 13.54
C TYR A 114 -7.67 -9.49 12.95
N CYS A 115 -7.41 -10.77 13.20
CA CYS A 115 -8.21 -11.89 12.67
C CYS A 115 -8.46 -11.80 11.15
N GLY A 116 -7.44 -11.37 10.40
CA GLY A 116 -7.46 -11.22 8.94
C GLY A 116 -8.23 -10.00 8.41
N VAL A 117 -8.66 -9.11 9.31
CA VAL A 117 -9.36 -7.87 8.97
C VAL A 117 -8.48 -6.68 9.32
N THR A 118 -8.30 -5.77 8.37
CA THR A 118 -7.63 -4.49 8.62
C THR A 118 -8.55 -3.61 9.45
N LEU A 119 -8.06 -3.19 10.62
CA LEU A 119 -8.75 -2.32 11.56
C LEU A 119 -8.44 -0.85 11.29
N GLY A 120 -7.17 -0.54 11.01
CA GLY A 120 -6.72 0.80 10.67
C GLY A 120 -5.58 0.78 9.65
N ALA A 121 -5.45 1.84 8.86
CA ALA A 121 -4.40 2.01 7.86
C ALA A 121 -3.94 3.46 7.83
N TRP A 122 -2.66 3.68 7.54
CA TRP A 122 -2.03 4.99 7.45
C TRP A 122 -1.04 4.98 6.29
N ILE A 123 -1.09 6.03 5.48
CA ILE A 123 -0.18 6.23 4.35
C ILE A 123 0.35 7.66 4.43
N LEU A 124 1.65 7.79 4.65
CA LEU A 124 2.35 9.07 4.66
C LEU A 124 3.10 9.24 3.35
N ASN A 125 2.94 10.41 2.71
CA ASN A 125 3.87 10.90 1.70
C ASN A 125 4.98 11.71 2.41
N PRO A 126 6.22 11.23 2.45
CA PRO A 126 7.34 11.94 3.08
C PRO A 126 7.64 13.32 2.47
N LEU A 127 7.37 13.49 1.17
CA LEU A 127 7.81 14.65 0.41
C LEU A 127 6.99 15.92 0.71
N ASP A 128 5.69 15.76 0.92
CA ASP A 128 4.78 16.87 1.23
C ASP A 128 4.14 16.76 2.62
N GLY A 129 4.42 15.68 3.35
CA GLY A 129 3.88 15.42 4.69
C GLY A 129 2.39 15.07 4.71
N THR A 130 1.75 14.85 3.55
CA THR A 130 0.36 14.45 3.48
C THR A 130 0.21 13.06 4.06
N LEU A 131 -0.69 12.94 5.03
CA LEU A 131 -1.03 11.67 5.66
C LEU A 131 -2.50 11.39 5.43
N THR A 132 -2.79 10.21 4.91
CA THR A 132 -4.14 9.65 4.92
C THR A 132 -4.23 8.55 5.95
N SER A 133 -5.39 8.42 6.57
CA SER A 133 -5.69 7.36 7.51
C SER A 133 -7.09 6.82 7.29
N ALA A 134 -7.31 5.56 7.65
CA ALA A 134 -8.63 4.94 7.60
C ALA A 134 -8.81 4.03 8.81
N GLU A 135 -10.05 3.93 9.28
CA GLU A 135 -10.46 2.98 10.30
C GLU A 135 -11.74 2.27 9.87
N LYS A 136 -11.78 0.96 10.14
CA LYS A 136 -12.93 0.10 9.85
C LYS A 136 -14.18 0.64 10.56
N GLY A 137 -15.16 1.09 9.77
CA GLY A 137 -16.42 1.63 10.26
C GLY A 137 -16.43 3.15 10.44
N SER A 138 -15.26 3.80 10.48
CA SER A 138 -15.14 5.26 10.63
C SER A 138 -14.95 5.97 9.28
N GLY A 139 -14.40 5.26 8.27
CA GLY A 139 -14.11 5.80 6.95
C GLY A 139 -12.63 6.19 6.78
N ALA A 140 -12.33 6.97 5.75
CA ALA A 140 -10.97 7.43 5.43
C ALA A 140 -10.88 8.96 5.56
N PHE A 141 -9.68 9.45 5.87
CA PHE A 141 -9.38 10.84 6.20
C PHE A 141 -8.04 11.26 5.61
N ALA A 142 -7.90 12.54 5.26
CA ALA A 142 -6.63 13.22 5.01
C ALA A 142 -6.50 14.35 6.04
N GLY A 143 -5.65 14.14 7.04
CA GLY A 143 -5.71 14.93 8.28
C GLY A 143 -7.12 14.87 8.90
N ASP A 144 -7.70 16.02 9.21
CA ASP A 144 -9.06 16.10 9.77
C ASP A 144 -10.18 16.04 8.71
N THR A 145 -9.84 15.98 7.42
CA THR A 145 -10.82 16.00 6.33
C THR A 145 -11.24 14.59 5.95
N ARG A 146 -12.53 14.29 6.09
CA ARG A 146 -13.09 13.00 5.65
C ARG A 146 -13.06 12.88 4.14
N LEU A 147 -12.49 11.80 3.63
CA LEU A 147 -12.46 11.47 2.22
C LEU A 147 -13.73 10.73 1.80
N LYS A 148 -14.19 11.01 0.59
CA LYS A 148 -15.32 10.34 -0.04
C LYS A 148 -14.96 10.07 -1.50
N VAL A 149 -14.97 8.79 -1.87
CA VAL A 149 -14.76 8.40 -3.26
C VAL A 149 -16.06 8.58 -4.03
N GLU A 150 -15.97 9.19 -5.21
CA GLU A 150 -17.05 9.43 -6.13
C GLU A 150 -16.85 8.60 -7.39
N PHE A 151 -17.91 7.93 -7.83
CA PHE A 151 -17.92 7.14 -9.06
C PHE A 151 -18.92 7.77 -10.02
N ALA A 152 -18.48 8.82 -10.71
CA ALA A 152 -19.26 9.50 -11.74
C ALA A 152 -18.45 9.56 -13.03
N PHE A 153 -18.63 8.57 -13.89
CA PHE A 153 -18.02 8.51 -15.23
C PHE A 153 -18.98 7.83 -16.20
N GLN A 154 -18.99 8.29 -17.45
CA GLN A 154 -19.85 7.73 -18.50
C GLN A 154 -19.07 6.80 -19.41
N THR A 155 -17.79 7.08 -19.63
CA THR A 155 -16.96 6.35 -20.59
C THR A 155 -15.59 6.00 -20.02
N LEU A 156 -14.94 4.97 -20.57
CA LEU A 156 -13.60 4.57 -20.14
C LEU A 156 -12.56 5.66 -20.43
N CYS A 157 -12.75 6.47 -21.47
CA CYS A 157 -11.81 7.52 -21.86
C CYS A 157 -11.82 8.74 -20.93
N GLU A 158 -12.72 8.78 -19.94
CA GLU A 158 -12.71 9.77 -18.85
C GLU A 158 -11.86 9.30 -17.66
N LEU A 159 -11.52 8.01 -17.59
CA LEU A 159 -10.90 7.45 -16.41
C LEU A 159 -9.39 7.61 -16.42
N ARG A 160 -8.85 8.04 -15.28
CA ARG A 160 -7.44 7.98 -14.94
C ARG A 160 -7.21 6.89 -13.90
N GLY A 161 -6.08 6.20 -13.97
CA GLY A 161 -5.76 5.16 -12.99
C GLY A 161 -4.36 4.61 -13.10
N ALA A 162 -4.01 3.71 -12.19
CA ALA A 162 -2.75 2.99 -12.20
C ALA A 162 -2.91 1.60 -12.80
N LEU A 163 -1.99 1.19 -13.68
CA LEU A 163 -1.94 -0.15 -14.27
C LEU A 163 -0.52 -0.70 -14.22
N LEU A 164 -0.25 -1.53 -13.22
CA LEU A 164 1.06 -2.14 -13.04
C LEU A 164 1.10 -3.50 -13.73
N THR A 165 1.78 -3.54 -14.88
CA THR A 165 1.89 -4.73 -15.74
C THR A 165 3.20 -5.52 -15.59
N GLY A 166 4.12 -5.07 -14.72
CA GLY A 166 5.46 -5.66 -14.58
C GLY A 166 5.43 -7.15 -14.27
N PHE A 167 4.57 -7.56 -13.33
CA PHE A 167 4.43 -8.97 -12.90
C PHE A 167 3.36 -9.76 -13.66
N LEU A 168 2.70 -9.17 -14.66
CA LEU A 168 1.74 -9.91 -15.47
C LEU A 168 2.45 -10.97 -16.32
N PRO A 169 1.86 -12.17 -16.46
CA PRO A 169 2.24 -13.10 -17.52
C PRO A 169 2.16 -12.41 -18.89
N ASP A 170 3.06 -12.75 -19.81
CA ASP A 170 3.14 -12.08 -21.13
C ASP A 170 1.81 -12.07 -21.89
N SER A 171 1.04 -13.17 -21.80
CA SER A 171 -0.28 -13.28 -22.44
C SER A 171 -1.31 -12.27 -21.91
N LEU A 172 -1.24 -11.92 -20.62
CA LEU A 172 -2.12 -10.92 -20.01
C LEU A 172 -1.57 -9.51 -20.16
N ARG A 173 -0.23 -9.36 -20.24
CA ARG A 173 0.42 -8.05 -20.41
C ARG A 173 -0.04 -7.39 -21.71
N SER A 174 -0.02 -8.10 -22.84
CA SER A 174 -0.46 -7.54 -24.12
C SER A 174 -1.94 -7.12 -24.12
N VAL A 175 -2.79 -7.89 -23.43
CA VAL A 175 -4.22 -7.55 -23.28
C VAL A 175 -4.39 -6.30 -22.42
N ALA A 176 -3.68 -6.23 -21.29
CA ALA A 176 -3.72 -5.08 -20.40
C ALA A 176 -3.21 -3.81 -21.09
N GLU A 177 -2.12 -3.89 -21.85
CA GLU A 177 -1.57 -2.78 -22.64
C GLU A 177 -2.49 -2.36 -23.79
N ALA A 178 -3.18 -3.30 -24.43
CA ALA A 178 -4.19 -2.96 -25.43
C ALA A 178 -5.41 -2.28 -24.80
N ALA A 179 -5.85 -2.74 -23.63
CA ALA A 179 -6.94 -2.12 -22.88
C ALA A 179 -6.57 -0.74 -22.33
N SER A 180 -5.29 -0.54 -21.96
CA SER A 180 -4.77 0.71 -21.40
C SER A 180 -5.05 1.92 -22.31
N LYS A 181 -5.07 1.70 -23.64
CA LYS A 181 -5.35 2.72 -24.66
C LYS A 181 -6.78 3.27 -24.65
N ARG A 182 -7.70 2.62 -23.92
CA ARG A 182 -9.10 3.04 -23.80
C ARG A 182 -9.33 4.07 -22.68
N PHE A 183 -8.34 4.27 -21.80
CA PHE A 183 -8.42 5.15 -20.65
C PHE A 183 -7.82 6.52 -20.97
N GLN A 184 -8.21 7.54 -20.21
CA GLN A 184 -7.67 8.88 -20.35
C GLN A 184 -6.16 8.91 -20.08
N CYS A 185 -5.77 8.28 -18.97
CA CYS A 185 -4.41 8.28 -18.47
C CYS A 185 -4.14 7.03 -17.64
N ILE A 186 -2.97 6.43 -17.87
CA ILE A 186 -2.48 5.28 -17.15
C ILE A 186 -1.14 5.63 -16.52
N GLU A 187 -1.08 5.54 -15.21
CA GLU A 187 0.14 5.77 -14.46
C GLU A 187 0.83 4.44 -14.10
N LYS A 188 2.16 4.46 -14.15
CA LYS A 188 3.03 3.40 -13.68
C LYS A 188 3.88 3.97 -12.55
N THR A 189 3.22 4.35 -11.47
CA THR A 189 3.82 5.09 -10.35
C THR A 189 4.86 4.27 -9.61
N LYS A 190 4.72 2.93 -9.60
CA LYS A 190 5.54 2.00 -8.80
C LYS A 190 5.53 2.35 -7.31
N CYS A 191 4.41 2.90 -6.82
CA CYS A 191 4.20 3.26 -5.42
C CYS A 191 2.70 3.07 -5.11
N ALA A 192 2.36 1.94 -4.50
CA ALA A 192 1.00 1.61 -4.12
C ALA A 192 0.39 2.60 -3.13
N GLY A 193 1.16 3.10 -2.17
CA GLY A 193 0.74 4.10 -1.19
C GLY A 193 0.28 5.39 -1.86
N TYR A 194 1.02 5.88 -2.86
CA TYR A 194 0.60 7.02 -3.65
C TYR A 194 -0.68 6.75 -4.42
N ASP A 195 -0.76 5.59 -5.09
CA ASP A 195 -1.91 5.20 -5.90
C ASP A 195 -3.20 5.13 -5.05
N TYR A 196 -3.13 4.60 -3.82
CA TYR A 196 -4.27 4.60 -2.90
C TYR A 196 -4.66 5.99 -2.44
N ASN A 197 -3.68 6.85 -2.18
CA ASN A 197 -3.96 8.24 -1.81
C ASN A 197 -4.66 8.98 -2.96
N ALA A 198 -4.15 8.83 -4.18
CA ALA A 198 -4.75 9.40 -5.38
C ALA A 198 -6.18 8.87 -5.59
N PHE A 199 -6.40 7.56 -5.41
CA PHE A 199 -7.73 6.96 -5.49
C PHE A 199 -8.68 7.50 -4.41
N ALA A 200 -8.24 7.54 -3.15
CA ALA A 200 -9.05 8.01 -2.04
C ALA A 200 -9.44 9.50 -2.16
N LYS A 201 -8.62 10.29 -2.89
CA LYS A 201 -8.84 11.71 -3.20
C LYS A 201 -9.58 11.96 -4.52
N ASN A 202 -10.00 10.92 -5.24
CA ASN A 202 -10.62 10.99 -6.58
C ASN A 202 -9.70 11.51 -7.70
N GLU A 203 -8.38 11.51 -7.50
CA GLU A 203 -7.38 11.82 -8.54
C GLU A 203 -7.21 10.64 -9.52
N MET A 204 -7.49 9.42 -9.03
CA MET A 204 -7.59 8.19 -9.84
C MET A 204 -8.93 7.51 -9.61
N GLN A 205 -9.48 6.88 -10.65
CA GLN A 205 -10.77 6.18 -10.61
C GLN A 205 -10.62 4.65 -10.62
N PHE A 206 -9.43 4.13 -10.90
CA PHE A 206 -9.15 2.70 -10.79
C PHE A 206 -7.67 2.43 -10.53
N LEU A 207 -7.42 1.31 -9.85
CA LEU A 207 -6.09 0.78 -9.60
C LEU A 207 -6.07 -0.69 -10.03
N PHE A 208 -5.00 -1.11 -10.71
CA PHE A 208 -4.80 -2.50 -11.12
C PHE A 208 -3.42 -3.01 -10.73
N TYR A 209 -3.42 -4.03 -9.88
CA TYR A 209 -2.24 -4.78 -9.47
C TYR A 209 -2.46 -6.28 -9.67
N TYR A 210 -1.44 -6.95 -10.19
CA TYR A 210 -1.45 -8.41 -10.34
C TYR A 210 -0.83 -9.11 -9.13
N ARG A 211 0.34 -8.63 -8.71
CA ARG A 211 1.00 -9.08 -7.48
C ARG A 211 0.49 -8.21 -6.34
N THR A 212 0.02 -8.83 -5.26
CA THR A 212 -0.51 -8.11 -4.11
C THR A 212 0.11 -8.59 -2.79
N LEU A 213 1.28 -8.06 -2.45
CA LEU A 213 1.94 -8.39 -1.18
C LEU A 213 1.18 -7.74 -0.02
N VAL A 214 1.35 -8.28 1.18
CA VAL A 214 0.50 -7.90 2.31
C VAL A 214 0.82 -6.49 2.81
N TRP A 215 2.09 -6.08 2.79
CA TRP A 215 2.51 -4.75 3.17
C TRP A 215 2.08 -3.68 2.15
N ASP A 216 1.97 -4.02 0.87
CA ASP A 216 1.48 -3.10 -0.16
C ASP A 216 -0.06 -2.94 -0.14
N HIS A 217 -0.83 -4.00 0.18
CA HIS A 217 -2.29 -4.02 -0.09
C HIS A 217 -3.19 -4.31 1.12
N ALA A 218 -2.68 -4.63 2.31
CA ALA A 218 -3.55 -4.86 3.47
C ALA A 218 -4.31 -3.59 3.89
N GLN A 219 -3.83 -2.41 3.52
CA GLN A 219 -4.41 -1.10 3.79
C GLN A 219 -5.85 -0.97 3.28
N ILE A 220 -6.21 -1.71 2.22
CA ILE A 220 -7.54 -1.66 1.60
C ILE A 220 -8.49 -2.80 2.01
N GLY A 221 -8.18 -3.51 3.10
CA GLY A 221 -9.24 -4.09 3.93
C GLY A 221 -9.26 -5.61 4.15
N LYS A 222 -8.37 -6.43 3.56
CA LYS A 222 -8.31 -7.87 3.88
C LYS A 222 -6.90 -8.46 3.82
N CYS A 223 -6.58 -9.28 4.82
CA CYS A 223 -5.34 -10.03 4.91
C CYS A 223 -5.63 -11.50 5.28
N GLY A 224 -5.28 -12.47 4.41
CA GLY A 224 -5.27 -13.91 4.73
C GLY A 224 -6.28 -14.83 4.02
N LYS A 225 -5.95 -16.14 4.03
CA LYS A 225 -6.56 -17.41 3.50
C LYS A 225 -7.62 -17.44 2.37
N GLN A 226 -8.37 -16.39 2.06
CA GLN A 226 -9.29 -16.36 0.91
C GLN A 226 -8.59 -16.17 -0.45
N TYR A 227 -7.30 -15.82 -0.46
CA TYR A 227 -6.52 -15.62 -1.69
C TYR A 227 -6.26 -16.91 -2.52
N LYS A 228 -6.51 -18.12 -1.97
CA LYS A 228 -6.18 -19.39 -2.66
C LYS A 228 -7.30 -20.04 -3.47
N ARG A 229 -8.53 -19.50 -3.54
CA ARG A 229 -9.65 -20.19 -4.23
C ARG A 229 -10.58 -19.24 -4.98
N ARG A 230 -10.16 -18.78 -6.17
CA ARG A 230 -10.96 -18.53 -7.40
C ARG A 230 -10.31 -17.45 -8.27
N TRP A 231 -9.25 -17.83 -8.98
CA TRP A 231 -8.87 -17.17 -10.21
C TRP A 231 -9.42 -18.01 -11.36
N SER A 232 -10.66 -17.74 -11.77
CA SER A 232 -11.17 -18.27 -13.05
C SER A 232 -12.30 -17.48 -13.71
N ARG A 233 -12.85 -16.41 -13.13
CA ARG A 233 -13.82 -15.56 -13.85
C ARG A 233 -13.76 -14.09 -13.39
N LEU A 234 -13.37 -13.22 -14.32
CA LEU A 234 -13.69 -11.79 -14.48
C LEU A 234 -13.30 -10.78 -13.38
N PHE A 235 -12.57 -9.75 -13.83
CA PHE A 235 -12.59 -8.34 -13.43
C PHE A 235 -13.44 -7.99 -12.19
N ARG A 236 -12.77 -7.76 -11.06
CA ARG A 236 -13.32 -6.99 -9.94
C ARG A 236 -12.30 -5.92 -9.55
N LEU A 237 -12.68 -4.66 -9.75
CA LEU A 237 -12.10 -3.51 -9.05
C LEU A 237 -12.02 -3.88 -7.55
N SER A 238 -10.83 -3.96 -6.99
CA SER A 238 -10.64 -4.33 -5.60
C SER A 238 -10.83 -3.11 -4.70
N VAL A 239 -12.07 -2.90 -4.23
CA VAL A 239 -12.37 -2.20 -2.97
C VAL A 239 -13.41 -3.04 -2.24
N GLN A 240 -12.97 -3.88 -1.30
CA GLN A 240 -13.88 -4.66 -0.45
C GLN A 240 -14.11 -3.91 0.87
N ILE A 241 -14.90 -2.84 0.81
CA ILE A 241 -15.65 -2.35 1.98
C ILE A 241 -17.00 -3.06 1.91
N SER A 242 -17.35 -3.76 2.98
CA SER A 242 -18.43 -4.77 3.06
C SER A 242 -19.87 -4.24 2.96
N GLU A 243 -20.11 -3.12 2.26
CA GLU A 243 -21.46 -2.53 2.10
C GLU A 243 -21.77 -1.98 0.69
N TRP A 244 -21.14 -2.49 -0.37
CA TRP A 244 -21.34 -1.95 -1.73
C TRP A 244 -21.59 -3.05 -2.78
N GLU A 245 -22.85 -3.53 -2.85
CA GLU A 245 -23.47 -4.09 -4.07
C GLU A 245 -24.68 -3.19 -4.40
N PRO A 246 -24.98 -2.80 -5.66
CA PRO A 246 -24.60 -3.37 -6.95
C PRO A 246 -23.99 -2.35 -7.95
N LEU A 247 -23.18 -2.83 -8.90
CA LEU A 247 -22.97 -2.33 -10.28
C LEU A 247 -21.51 -2.53 -10.71
N ILE A 248 -21.35 -3.40 -11.72
CA ILE A 248 -20.46 -3.29 -12.89
C ILE A 248 -20.25 -4.73 -13.38
N LYS A 249 -21.06 -5.12 -14.37
CA LYS A 249 -20.74 -6.23 -15.28
C LYS A 249 -19.96 -5.62 -16.44
N LEU A 250 -18.64 -5.64 -16.39
CA LEU A 250 -17.82 -5.48 -17.59
C LEU A 250 -17.54 -6.88 -18.13
N ASN A 251 -18.24 -7.23 -19.21
CA ASN A 251 -17.96 -8.44 -19.97
C ASN A 251 -16.62 -8.25 -20.70
N PHE A 252 -15.60 -8.96 -20.26
CA PHE A 252 -14.40 -9.28 -21.02
C PHE A 252 -14.39 -10.77 -21.32
#